data_AF-A0A0S8E5U6-F1
#
_entry.id   AF-A0A0S8E5U6-F1
#
_cell.length_a   1.000
_cell.length_b   1.000
_cell.length_c   1.000
_cell.angle_alpha   90.00
_cell.angle_beta   90.00
_cell.angle_gamma   90.00
#
_symmetry.space_group_name_H-M   'P 1'
#
loop_
_entity.id
_entity.type
_entity.pdbx_description
1 polymer ?
#
loop_
_entity_poly.entity_id
_entity_poly.type
_entity_poly.pdbx_seq_one_letter_code
_entity_poly.pdbx_strand_id
1 'polypeptide(L)' 'TDKTRAQIFERAQELKLPLDEKDILVTMKTKTVRVKTSWKETVDVLGLYQKTLEFTVDVEE' A
#
# COMPACT_ATOMS: atom_id res chain seq x y z
N THR A 1 -1.66 -1.08 16.72
CA THR A 1 -1.07 -1.31 15.39
C THR A 1 -2.02 -2.08 14.49
N ASP A 2 -2.60 -3.18 14.97
CA ASP A 2 -3.32 -4.13 14.11
C ASP A 2 -4.62 -3.57 13.54
N LYS A 3 -5.36 -2.77 14.32
CA LYS A 3 -6.55 -2.04 13.83
C LYS A 3 -6.22 -1.11 12.66
N THR A 4 -5.12 -0.34 12.75
CA THR A 4 -4.70 0.59 11.68
C THR A 4 -4.28 -0.18 10.44
N ARG A 5 -3.56 -1.30 10.59
CA ARG A 5 -3.21 -2.17 9.47
C ARG A 5 -4.46 -2.70 8.78
N ALA A 6 -5.43 -3.22 9.54
CA ALA A 6 -6.68 -3.74 8.99
C ALA A 6 -7.45 -2.67 8.21
N GLN A 7 -7.57 -1.45 8.73
CA GLN A 7 -8.24 -0.35 8.04
C GLN A 7 -7.55 0.05 6.73
N ILE A 8 -6.21 0.09 6.72
CA ILE A 8 -5.45 0.35 5.50
C ILE A 8 -5.67 -0.78 4.48
N PHE A 9 -5.64 -2.03 4.94
CA PHE A 9 -5.85 -3.19 4.09
C PHE A 9 -7.26 -3.22 3.49
N GLU A 10 -8.30 -3.03 4.30
CA GLU A 10 -9.69 -2.93 3.83
C GLU A 10 -9.82 -1.86 2.73
N ARG A 11 -9.25 -0.68 2.96
CA ARG A 11 -9.28 0.41 1.98
C ARG A 11 -8.50 0.08 0.70
N ALA A 12 -7.37 -0.61 0.81
CA ALA A 12 -6.59 -1.06 -0.34
C ALA A 12 -7.38 -2.07 -1.19
N GLN A 13 -8.12 -2.98 -0.56
CA GLN A 13 -8.99 -3.94 -1.25
C GLN A 13 -10.17 -3.25 -1.96
N GLU A 14 -10.80 -2.26 -1.34
CA GLU A 14 -11.84 -1.44 -1.97
C GLU A 14 -11.33 -0.74 -3.24
N LEU A 15 -10.09 -0.25 -3.20
CA LEU A 15 -9.41 0.38 -4.32
C LEU A 15 -8.82 -0.63 -5.32
N LYS A 16 -8.97 -1.93 -5.06
CA LYS A 16 -8.42 -3.04 -5.86
C LYS A 16 -6.91 -2.95 -6.05
N LEU A 17 -6.20 -2.40 -5.06
CA LEU A 17 -4.75 -2.33 -5.09
C LEU A 17 -4.18 -3.74 -4.87
N PRO A 18 -3.11 -4.12 -5.59
CA PRO A 18 -2.47 -5.43 -5.46
C PRO A 18 -1.56 -5.45 -4.23
N LEU A 19 -2.17 -5.36 -3.05
CA LEU A 19 -1.51 -5.32 -1.75
C LEU A 19 -2.02 -6.47 -0.87
N ASP A 20 -1.10 -7.25 -0.32
CA ASP A 20 -1.41 -8.18 0.77
C ASP A 20 -1.29 -7.46 2.12
N GLU A 21 -1.96 -7.98 3.15
CA GLU A 21 -1.87 -7.42 4.50
C GLU A 21 -0.43 -7.43 5.06
N LYS A 22 0.39 -8.40 4.62
CA LYS A 22 1.81 -8.51 4.98
C LYS A 22 2.68 -7.39 4.38
N ASP A 23 2.21 -6.73 3.32
CA ASP A 23 2.91 -5.64 2.64
C ASP A 23 2.67 -4.28 3.33
N ILE A 24 1.90 -4.27 4.43
CA ILE A 24 1.58 -3.08 5.22
C ILE A 24 2.30 -3.15 6.57
N LEU A 25 3.33 -2.34 6.73
CA LEU A 25 4.06 -2.19 7.97
C LEU A 25 3.59 -0.94 8.72
N VAL A 26 2.94 -1.15 9.85
CA VAL A 26 2.55 -0.09 10.79
C VAL A 26 3.46 -0.17 12.01
N THR A 27 4.28 0.85 12.21
CA THR A 27 5.17 0.96 13.37
C THR A 27 4.72 2.12 14.26
N MET A 28 4.42 1.83 15.53
CA MET A 28 4.26 2.88 16.53
C MET A 28 5.63 3.30 17.03
N LYS A 29 5.94 4.58 16.90
CA LYS A 29 7.02 5.24 17.61
C LYS A 29 6.45 5.92 18.87
N THR A 30 7.33 6.53 19.66
CA THR A 30 7.00 7.12 20.97
C THR A 30 5.80 8.07 20.95
N LYS A 31 5.59 8.81 19.87
CA LYS A 31 4.45 9.73 19.69
C LYS A 31 3.86 9.77 18.28
N THR A 32 4.42 8.99 17.36
CA THR A 32 4.06 9.02 15.94
C THR A 32 3.75 7.61 15.44
N VAL A 33 2.93 7.52 14.40
CA VAL A 33 2.65 6.29 13.66
C VAL A 33 3.32 6.41 12.31
N ARG A 34 4.18 5.45 11.99
CA ARG A 34 4.79 5.32 10.66
C ARG A 34 4.13 4.20 9.90
N VAL A 35 3.66 4.49 8.69
CA VAL A 35 3.07 3.54 7.76
C VAL A 35 4.01 3.39 6.57
N LYS A 36 4.41 2.16 6.29
CA LYS A 36 5.14 1.81 5.06
C LYS A 36 4.39 0.76 4.29
N THR A 37 4.23 0.98 2.99
CA THR A 37 3.70 -0.03 2.08
C THR A 37 4.21 0.21 0.66
N SER A 38 4.30 -0.84 -0.13
CA SER A 38 4.74 -0.77 -1.52
C SER A 38 4.07 -1.85 -2.35
N TRP A 39 3.71 -1.52 -3.58
CA TRP A 39 3.16 -2.47 -4.53
C TRP A 39 3.60 -2.15 -5.95
N LYS A 40 3.40 -3.12 -6.84
CA LYS A 40 3.63 -2.95 -8.27
C LYS A 40 2.33 -3.17 -9.02
N GLU A 41 2.10 -2.36 -10.04
CA GLU A 41 0.93 -2.48 -10.89
C GLU A 41 1.37 -2.38 -12.34
N THR A 42 1.01 -3.38 -13.14
CA THR A 42 1.21 -3.32 -14.58
C THR A 42 -0.01 -2.68 -15.21
N VAL A 43 0.16 -1.47 -15.70
CA VAL A 43 -0.88 -0.75 -16.43
C VAL A 43 -0.73 -1.10 -17.91
N ASP A 44 -1.80 -1.63 -18.48
CA ASP A 44 -1.94 -1.84 -19.91
C ASP A 44 -2.66 -0.63 -20.53
N VAL A 45 -1.97 0.07 -21.43
CA VAL A 45 -2.54 1.17 -22.20
C VAL A 45 -2.93 0.64 -23.58
N LEU A 46 -4.23 0.41 -23.75
CA LEU A 46 -4.88 0.07 -25.01
C LEU A 46 -4.37 -1.21 -25.71
N GLY A 47 -3.78 -2.16 -24.97
CA GLY A 47 -3.20 -3.40 -25.48
C GLY A 47 -1.90 -3.23 -26.26
N LEU A 48 -1.39 -2.00 -26.37
CA LEU A 48 -0.21 -1.65 -27.15
C LEU A 48 1.03 -1.46 -26.29
N TYR A 49 0.83 -1.11 -25.02
CA TYR A 49 1.91 -0.74 -24.13
C TYR A 49 1.62 -1.18 -22.70
N GLN A 50 2.46 -2.07 -22.18
CA GLN A 50 2.42 -2.47 -20.79
C GLN A 50 3.58 -1.82 -20.05
N LYS A 51 3.27 -1.16 -18.93
CA LYS A 51 4.29 -0.59 -18.04
C LYS A 51 4.01 -0.97 -16.61
N THR A 52 5.00 -1.60 -15.98
CA THR A 52 4.99 -1.83 -14.54
C THR A 52 5.37 -0.54 -13.83
N LEU A 53 4.49 -0.07 -12.96
CA LEU A 53 4.71 1.04 -12.05
C LEU A 53 4.99 0.48 -10.66
N GLU A 54 5.92 1.11 -9.97
CA GLU A 54 6.28 0.77 -8.60
C GLU A 54 5.86 1.92 -7.68
N PHE A 55 4.98 1.65 -6.74
CA PHE A 55 4.47 2.62 -5.79
C PHE A 55 5.05 2.34 -4.41
N THR A 56 5.50 3.39 -3.74
CA THR A 56 6.00 3.33 -2.37
C THR A 56 5.35 4.44 -1.56
N VAL A 57 4.80 4.09 -0.40
CA VAL A 57 4.25 5.02 0.58
C VAL A 57 5.04 4.86 1.87
N ASP A 58 5.58 5.96 2.38
CA ASP A 58 6.30 6.03 3.65
C ASP A 58 5.91 7.35 4.33
N VAL A 59 4.92 7.27 5.23
CA VAL A 59 4.34 8.43 5.91
C VAL A 59 4.51 8.27 7.42
N GLU A 60 4.84 9.37 8.09
CA GLU A 60 4.94 9.46 9.55
C GLU A 60 4.05 10.61 10.03
N GLU A 61 3.07 10.31 10.87
CA GLU A 61 2.17 11.27 11.53
C GLU A 61 2.32 11.20 13.05
#